data_AF-A0A9X0U527-F1
#
_entry.id   AF-A0A9X0U527-F1
#
_cell.length_a   1.000
_cell.length_b   1.000
_cell.length_c   1.000
_cell.angle_alpha   90.00
_cell.angle_beta   90.00
_cell.angle_gamma   90.00
#
_symmetry.space_group_name_H-M   'P 1'
#
loop_
_entity.id
_entity.type
_entity.pdbx_description
1 polymer ?
#
loop_
_entity_poly.entity_id
_entity_poly.type
_entity_poly.pdbx_seq_one_letter_code
_entity_poly.pdbx_strand_id
1 'polypeptide(L)'
;MKREAPSNSKMKRLCRLLDLPLYQAVGLLELLWHTAAKETPRGDIGKLSNESIAMSVDYRGNEDVLIDGLVKTGWLDRSVTHRLLIHDWHEHADEAVKKKLTRSGRTFIVEGRVETNSPNVETNSRNGSLPRAGAGPEPEPEPEPEPEPNTKTNSLVPSALSTQIVDETPLILKSPEKRKLTPDDYVNFWNQERGTLAKVILPISKSRKAKLKTRISSGLTPTKFKEAIEKIHTTPYCLGDNNNGWRVNFDFLIENDDNIDKILGGNYDRPSKKPTVAREFMKPFSAVAR
;
A
#
# COMPACT_ATOMS: atom_id res chain seq x y z
N MET A 1 2.37 -16.37 -5.22
CA MET A 1 3.17 -15.45 -4.37
C MET A 1 3.56 -14.14 -5.08
N LYS A 2 3.66 -12.97 -4.39
CA LYS A 2 4.39 -11.77 -4.92
C LYS A 2 5.91 -12.01 -4.84
N ARG A 3 6.70 -11.56 -5.84
CA ARG A 3 8.16 -11.85 -5.98
C ARG A 3 9.02 -11.52 -4.74
N GLU A 4 8.66 -10.52 -3.95
CA GLU A 4 9.43 -10.09 -2.76
C GLU A 4 9.05 -10.82 -1.45
N ALA A 5 7.99 -11.63 -1.44
CA ALA A 5 7.52 -12.25 -0.21
C ALA A 5 8.53 -13.22 0.46
N PRO A 6 9.40 -13.97 -0.26
CA PRO A 6 10.42 -14.82 0.37
C PRO A 6 11.51 -14.06 1.11
N SER A 7 11.84 -12.83 0.69
CA SER A 7 12.96 -12.06 1.27
C SER A 7 12.57 -11.21 2.48
N ASN A 8 11.27 -10.98 2.68
CA ASN A 8 10.72 -10.15 3.74
C ASN A 8 10.93 -10.77 5.15
N SER A 9 11.16 -9.90 6.13
CA SER A 9 11.17 -10.21 7.57
C SER A 9 10.00 -11.08 8.05
N LYS A 10 8.80 -10.94 7.48
CA LYS A 10 7.61 -11.75 7.83
C LYS A 10 7.84 -13.24 7.54
N MET A 11 8.38 -13.56 6.36
CA MET A 11 8.75 -14.92 5.98
C MET A 11 9.89 -15.46 6.85
N LYS A 12 10.96 -14.69 7.02
CA LYS A 12 12.12 -15.09 7.86
C LYS A 12 11.71 -15.38 9.32
N ARG A 13 10.75 -14.63 9.86
CA ARG A 13 10.17 -14.90 11.18
C ARG A 13 9.33 -16.18 11.21
N LEU A 14 8.59 -16.51 10.14
CA LEU A 14 7.82 -17.75 10.04
C LEU A 14 8.76 -18.96 9.99
N CYS A 15 9.78 -18.94 9.12
CA CYS A 15 10.83 -19.96 9.05
C CYS A 15 11.42 -20.25 10.43
N ARG A 16 11.79 -19.21 11.19
CA ARG A 16 12.40 -19.35 12.53
C ARG A 16 11.44 -19.83 13.62
N LEU A 17 10.13 -19.61 13.48
CA LEU A 17 9.14 -20.04 14.48
C LEU A 17 8.68 -21.48 14.28
N LEU A 18 8.63 -21.95 13.04
CA LEU A 18 8.24 -23.32 12.69
C LEU A 18 9.43 -24.26 12.49
N ASP A 19 10.66 -23.74 12.62
CA ASP A 19 11.93 -24.40 12.31
C ASP A 19 11.98 -25.02 10.90
N LEU A 20 11.55 -24.23 9.90
CA LEU A 20 11.44 -24.67 8.51
C LEU A 20 12.42 -23.95 7.58
N PRO A 21 12.99 -24.67 6.59
CA PRO A 21 13.73 -24.04 5.51
C PRO A 21 12.80 -23.17 4.64
N LEU A 22 13.38 -22.14 4.01
CA LEU A 22 12.63 -21.12 3.27
C LEU A 22 11.69 -21.69 2.19
N TYR A 23 12.15 -22.69 1.43
CA TYR A 23 11.34 -23.30 0.36
C TYR A 23 10.06 -23.95 0.91
N GLN A 24 10.13 -24.59 2.08
CA GLN A 24 8.99 -25.24 2.71
C GLN A 24 7.99 -24.21 3.25
N ALA A 25 8.48 -23.13 3.87
CA ALA A 25 7.63 -22.03 4.32
C ALA A 25 6.94 -21.29 3.14
N VAL A 26 7.60 -21.17 1.99
CA VAL A 26 7.00 -20.65 0.75
C VAL A 26 5.92 -21.60 0.22
N GLY A 27 6.21 -22.90 0.12
CA GLY A 27 5.24 -23.90 -0.33
C GLY A 27 3.98 -23.96 0.56
N LEU A 28 4.16 -23.92 1.88
CA LEU A 28 3.06 -23.87 2.86
C LEU A 28 2.11 -22.68 2.61
N LEU A 29 2.64 -21.49 2.33
CA LEU A 29 1.80 -20.31 2.06
C LEU A 29 1.09 -20.38 0.70
N GLU A 30 1.73 -20.93 -0.33
CA GLU A 30 1.08 -21.08 -1.64
C GLU A 30 -0.07 -22.10 -1.56
N LEU A 31 0.13 -23.24 -0.88
CA LEU A 31 -0.93 -24.20 -0.60
C LEU A 31 -2.05 -23.61 0.27
N LEU A 32 -1.72 -22.74 1.23
CA LEU A 32 -2.70 -22.02 2.05
C LEU A 32 -3.60 -21.12 1.19
N TRP A 33 -3.04 -20.42 0.19
CA TRP A 33 -3.80 -19.60 -0.75
C TRP A 33 -4.65 -20.43 -1.71
N HIS A 34 -4.17 -21.58 -2.19
CA HIS A 34 -4.99 -22.51 -2.99
C HIS A 34 -6.18 -23.04 -2.18
N THR A 35 -5.95 -23.44 -0.92
CA THR A 35 -6.99 -23.87 0.02
C THR A 35 -8.03 -22.76 0.22
N ALA A 36 -7.58 -21.53 0.45
CA ALA A 36 -8.44 -20.37 0.62
C ALA A 36 -9.29 -20.06 -0.63
N ALA A 37 -8.69 -20.04 -1.82
CA ALA A 37 -9.39 -19.78 -3.08
C ALA A 37 -10.51 -20.80 -3.37
N LYS A 38 -10.25 -22.06 -3.01
CA LYS A 38 -11.18 -23.19 -3.20
C LYS A 38 -12.33 -23.17 -2.19
N GLU A 39 -12.01 -23.12 -0.90
CA GLU A 39 -12.94 -23.47 0.20
C GLU A 39 -13.44 -22.24 0.97
N THR A 40 -12.58 -21.26 1.22
CA THR A 40 -12.90 -20.05 1.99
C THR A 40 -12.58 -18.78 1.19
N PRO A 41 -13.19 -18.57 0.00
CA PRO A 41 -12.76 -17.54 -0.95
C PRO A 41 -12.89 -16.11 -0.42
N ARG A 42 -13.67 -15.88 0.65
CA ARG A 42 -13.80 -14.57 1.31
C ARG A 42 -12.62 -14.26 2.25
N GLY A 43 -11.74 -15.22 2.53
CA GLY A 43 -10.61 -15.10 3.46
C GLY A 43 -10.86 -15.71 4.84
N ASP A 44 -12.05 -16.27 5.08
CA ASP A 44 -12.52 -16.83 6.34
C ASP A 44 -12.08 -18.28 6.59
N ILE A 45 -10.77 -18.49 6.56
CA ILE A 45 -10.14 -19.82 6.67
C ILE A 45 -10.43 -20.53 7.99
N GLY A 46 -10.76 -19.80 9.07
CA GLY A 46 -11.16 -20.37 10.37
C GLY A 46 -12.47 -21.15 10.37
N LYS A 47 -13.14 -21.30 9.22
CA LYS A 47 -14.15 -22.35 8.97
C LYS A 47 -13.57 -23.76 9.03
N LEU A 48 -12.33 -23.94 8.59
CA LEU A 48 -11.61 -25.21 8.62
C LEU A 48 -11.05 -25.45 10.04
N SER A 49 -10.88 -26.70 10.47
CA SER A 49 -10.18 -26.99 11.74
C SER A 49 -8.67 -26.74 11.59
N ASN A 50 -7.92 -26.65 12.69
CA ASN A 50 -6.46 -26.47 12.62
C ASN A 50 -5.82 -27.67 11.91
N GLU A 51 -6.27 -28.89 12.24
CA GLU A 51 -5.91 -30.15 11.56
C GLU A 51 -6.21 -30.09 10.05
N SER A 52 -7.43 -29.69 9.65
CA SER A 52 -7.79 -29.59 8.23
C SER A 52 -6.92 -28.57 7.48
N ILE A 53 -6.57 -27.44 8.10
CA ILE A 53 -5.65 -26.46 7.50
C ILE A 53 -4.26 -27.08 7.35
N ALA A 54 -3.73 -27.75 8.38
CA ALA A 54 -2.43 -28.41 8.35
C ALA A 54 -2.36 -29.50 7.26
N MET A 55 -3.41 -30.32 7.13
CA MET A 55 -3.55 -31.32 6.07
C MET A 55 -3.55 -30.70 4.68
N SER A 56 -4.35 -29.65 4.45
CA SER A 56 -4.46 -29.01 3.13
C SER A 56 -3.18 -28.30 2.67
N VAL A 57 -2.29 -27.92 3.60
CA VAL A 57 -0.96 -27.38 3.28
C VAL A 57 0.18 -28.40 3.37
N ASP A 58 -0.15 -29.68 3.53
CA ASP A 58 0.79 -30.79 3.67
C ASP A 58 1.77 -30.67 4.87
N TYR A 59 1.38 -29.95 5.93
CA TYR A 59 2.18 -29.84 7.14
C TYR A 59 2.17 -31.15 7.94
N ARG A 60 3.33 -31.53 8.47
CA ARG A 60 3.56 -32.79 9.22
C ARG A 60 3.87 -32.60 10.71
N GLY A 61 4.01 -31.36 11.15
CA GLY A 61 4.18 -31.02 12.57
C GLY A 61 2.82 -30.81 13.26
N ASN A 62 2.86 -30.31 14.50
CA ASN A 62 1.66 -29.98 15.24
C ASN A 62 0.90 -28.78 14.63
N GLU A 63 -0.39 -28.99 14.38
CA GLU A 63 -1.32 -28.08 13.73
C GLU A 63 -1.52 -26.77 14.51
N ASP A 64 -1.51 -26.79 15.84
CA ASP A 64 -1.63 -25.57 16.65
C ASP A 64 -0.35 -24.72 16.57
N VAL A 65 0.83 -25.34 16.51
CA VAL A 65 2.11 -24.65 16.28
C VAL A 65 2.14 -23.98 14.91
N LEU A 66 1.63 -24.65 13.86
CA LEU A 66 1.49 -24.04 12.53
C LEU A 66 0.60 -22.79 12.58
N ILE A 67 -0.62 -22.92 13.12
CA ILE A 67 -1.61 -21.84 13.17
C ILE A 67 -1.11 -20.68 14.05
N ASP A 68 -0.54 -20.96 15.21
CA ASP A 68 0.00 -19.94 16.10
C ASP A 68 1.25 -19.25 15.50
N GLY A 69 2.10 -19.98 14.77
CA GLY A 69 3.21 -19.41 14.00
C GLY A 69 2.74 -18.47 12.89
N LEU A 70 1.72 -18.86 12.12
CA LEU A 70 1.08 -18.02 11.10
C LEU A 70 0.41 -16.78 11.70
N VAL A 71 -0.21 -16.89 12.87
CA VAL A 71 -0.82 -15.75 13.59
C VAL A 71 0.24 -14.82 14.17
N LYS A 72 1.27 -15.32 14.87
CA LYS A 72 2.36 -14.51 15.47
C LYS A 72 3.20 -13.75 14.44
N THR A 73 3.17 -14.19 13.18
CA THR A 73 3.79 -13.51 12.04
C THR A 73 2.82 -12.64 11.24
N GLY A 74 1.51 -12.71 11.53
CA GLY A 74 0.46 -11.93 10.90
C GLY A 74 0.11 -12.41 9.48
N TRP A 75 0.37 -13.67 9.13
CA TRP A 75 -0.20 -14.28 7.91
C TRP A 75 -1.68 -14.61 8.09
N LEU A 76 -2.06 -14.95 9.33
CA LEU A 76 -3.44 -15.08 9.77
C LEU A 76 -3.72 -14.07 10.87
N ASP A 77 -4.94 -13.54 10.90
CA ASP A 77 -5.46 -12.72 11.98
C ASP A 77 -6.51 -13.51 12.78
N ARG A 78 -6.58 -13.31 14.10
CA ARG A 78 -7.61 -13.96 14.94
C ARG A 78 -8.90 -13.14 14.89
N SER A 79 -10.01 -13.83 14.60
CA SER A 79 -11.33 -13.22 14.46
C SER A 79 -12.31 -13.69 15.53
N VAL A 80 -13.10 -12.75 16.06
CA VAL A 80 -14.19 -13.06 17.01
C VAL A 80 -15.34 -13.77 16.28
N THR A 81 -15.53 -13.46 15.00
CA THR A 81 -16.67 -13.95 14.20
C THR A 81 -16.33 -15.16 13.33
N HIS A 82 -15.11 -15.24 12.81
CA HIS A 82 -14.68 -16.27 11.84
C HIS A 82 -13.49 -17.12 12.32
N ARG A 83 -13.07 -16.98 13.59
CA ARG A 83 -11.90 -17.62 14.24
C ARG A 83 -10.54 -17.22 13.68
N LEU A 84 -10.33 -17.39 12.37
CA LEU A 84 -9.09 -17.07 11.64
C LEU A 84 -9.43 -16.44 10.29
N LEU A 85 -8.76 -15.35 9.96
CA LEU A 85 -8.81 -14.69 8.65
C LEU A 85 -7.43 -14.66 8.01
N ILE A 86 -7.36 -14.70 6.68
CA ILE A 86 -6.09 -14.50 5.96
C ILE A 86 -5.81 -13.00 5.82
N HIS A 87 -4.65 -12.58 6.33
CA HIS A 87 -4.21 -11.20 6.28
C HIS A 87 -4.07 -10.71 4.84
N ASP A 88 -4.61 -9.53 4.53
CA ASP A 88 -4.63 -8.92 3.20
C ASP A 88 -5.09 -9.85 2.06
N TRP A 89 -6.01 -10.79 2.34
CA TRP A 89 -6.46 -11.76 1.33
C TRP A 89 -7.01 -11.11 0.05
N HIS A 90 -7.64 -9.95 0.15
CA HIS A 90 -8.11 -9.17 -1.00
C HIS A 90 -6.99 -8.73 -1.97
N GLU A 91 -5.74 -8.59 -1.50
CA GLU A 91 -4.57 -8.36 -2.35
C GLU A 91 -3.97 -9.66 -2.90
N HIS A 92 -4.05 -10.74 -2.12
CA HIS A 92 -3.42 -12.03 -2.43
C HIS A 92 -4.28 -12.97 -3.27
N ALA A 93 -5.60 -12.78 -3.25
CA ALA A 93 -6.56 -13.51 -4.07
C ALA A 93 -6.30 -13.28 -5.56
N ASP A 94 -6.43 -14.36 -6.35
CA ASP A 94 -6.38 -14.27 -7.80
C ASP A 94 -7.62 -13.58 -8.40
N GLU A 95 -7.54 -13.25 -9.68
CA GLU A 95 -8.66 -12.63 -10.40
C GLU A 95 -9.88 -13.56 -10.55
N ALA A 96 -9.69 -14.88 -10.44
CA ALA A 96 -10.79 -15.84 -10.50
C ALA A 96 -11.65 -15.79 -9.23
N VAL A 97 -11.03 -15.73 -8.04
CA VAL A 97 -11.67 -15.53 -6.73
C VAL A 97 -12.36 -14.18 -6.69
N LYS A 98 -11.70 -13.09 -7.12
CA LYS A 98 -12.32 -11.75 -7.20
C LYS A 98 -13.57 -11.76 -8.07
N LYS A 99 -13.48 -12.30 -9.29
CA LYS A 99 -14.63 -12.44 -10.22
C LYS A 99 -15.73 -13.35 -9.64
N LYS A 100 -15.39 -14.45 -8.97
CA LYS A 100 -16.32 -15.37 -8.31
C LYS A 100 -17.10 -14.68 -7.17
N LEU A 101 -16.43 -13.86 -6.37
CA LEU A 101 -17.05 -13.07 -5.31
C LEU A 101 -17.99 -12.01 -5.89
N THR A 102 -17.54 -11.20 -6.85
CA THR A 102 -18.38 -10.20 -7.52
C THR A 102 -19.62 -10.83 -8.16
N ARG A 103 -19.47 -11.96 -8.89
CA ARG A 103 -20.59 -12.70 -9.50
C ARG A 103 -21.57 -13.28 -8.48
N SER A 104 -21.14 -13.54 -7.25
CA SER A 104 -22.00 -14.05 -6.17
C SER A 104 -22.55 -12.95 -5.25
N GLY A 105 -22.29 -11.67 -5.55
CA GLY A 105 -22.70 -10.54 -4.71
C GLY A 105 -22.03 -10.52 -3.33
N ARG A 106 -20.87 -11.17 -3.18
CA ARG A 106 -20.16 -11.32 -1.90
C ARG A 106 -18.88 -10.50 -1.89
N THR A 107 -18.48 -10.05 -0.71
CA THR A 107 -17.23 -9.32 -0.45
C THR A 107 -16.23 -10.16 0.33
N PHE A 108 -14.94 -9.82 0.21
CA PHE A 108 -13.90 -10.30 1.14
C PHE A 108 -14.22 -9.87 2.57
N ILE A 109 -13.85 -10.70 3.54
CA ILE A 109 -13.97 -10.39 4.97
C ILE A 109 -12.65 -9.75 5.40
N VAL A 110 -12.74 -8.53 5.94
CA VAL A 110 -11.60 -7.76 6.45
C VAL A 110 -12.01 -7.23 7.82
N GLU A 111 -11.37 -7.72 8.87
CA GLU A 111 -11.65 -7.29 10.24
C GLU A 111 -10.74 -6.11 10.60
N GLY A 112 -11.25 -5.13 11.36
CA GLY A 112 -10.49 -3.93 11.71
C GLY A 112 -10.66 -2.72 10.78
N ARG A 113 -11.57 -2.76 9.78
CA ARG A 113 -12.16 -1.54 9.21
C ARG A 113 -13.57 -1.35 9.75
N VAL A 114 -13.80 -0.22 10.42
CA VAL A 114 -15.15 0.25 10.73
C VAL A 114 -15.93 0.38 9.43
N GLU A 115 -17.12 -0.22 9.37
CA GLU A 115 -17.96 -0.23 8.19
C GLU A 115 -18.41 1.19 7.83
N THR A 116 -17.83 1.78 6.78
CA THR A 116 -18.52 2.85 6.05
C THR A 116 -19.58 2.20 5.18
N ASN A 117 -20.76 2.02 5.76
CA ASN A 117 -21.96 1.57 5.06
C ASN A 117 -22.20 2.40 3.79
N SER A 118 -22.46 1.71 2.68
CA SER A 118 -23.14 2.28 1.51
C SER A 118 -24.04 1.20 0.90
N PRO A 119 -25.35 1.25 1.12
CA PRO A 119 -26.29 0.43 0.37
C PRO A 119 -26.52 1.06 -1.01
N ASN A 120 -26.58 0.22 -2.04
CA ASN A 120 -27.38 0.50 -3.24
C ASN A 120 -27.75 -0.87 -3.82
N VAL A 121 -28.96 -1.37 -3.51
CA VAL A 121 -30.24 -1.04 -4.17
C VAL A 121 -30.33 -1.65 -5.56
N GLU A 122 -31.39 -2.44 -5.70
CA GLU A 122 -31.77 -3.24 -6.84
C GLU A 122 -32.15 -2.37 -8.05
N THR A 123 -31.97 -2.91 -9.26
CA THR A 123 -32.97 -2.74 -10.33
C THR A 123 -33.27 -4.07 -11.02
N ASN A 124 -34.51 -4.53 -10.84
CA ASN A 124 -35.23 -5.45 -11.74
C ASN A 124 -35.16 -4.92 -13.20
N SER A 125 -35.31 -5.68 -14.30
CA SER A 125 -35.70 -7.07 -14.62
C SER A 125 -35.23 -7.34 -16.09
N ARG A 126 -35.43 -8.44 -16.84
CA ARG A 126 -36.23 -9.68 -16.72
C ARG A 126 -35.69 -10.76 -17.71
N ASN A 127 -36.15 -12.01 -17.56
CA ASN A 127 -36.32 -13.12 -18.53
C ASN A 127 -35.41 -13.29 -19.78
N GLY A 128 -34.80 -14.48 -19.89
CA GLY A 128 -34.30 -15.06 -21.15
C GLY A 128 -33.67 -16.45 -20.92
N SER A 129 -34.23 -17.50 -21.53
CA SER A 129 -33.86 -18.91 -21.25
C SER A 129 -32.56 -19.39 -21.91
N LEU A 130 -32.00 -20.45 -21.34
CA LEU A 130 -30.96 -21.38 -21.86
C LEU A 130 -31.20 -21.77 -23.35
N PRO A 131 -30.15 -22.04 -24.16
CA PRO A 131 -29.46 -23.34 -24.06
C PRO A 131 -27.94 -23.42 -24.30
N ARG A 132 -27.42 -24.56 -23.82
CA ARG A 132 -26.14 -25.26 -24.03
C ARG A 132 -25.65 -25.38 -25.48
N ALA A 133 -24.36 -25.14 -25.74
CA ALA A 133 -23.41 -26.02 -26.48
C ALA A 133 -22.11 -25.25 -26.87
N GLY A 134 -21.01 -25.98 -27.08
CA GLY A 134 -19.80 -25.46 -27.75
C GLY A 134 -18.50 -25.58 -26.94
N ALA A 135 -17.78 -26.68 -27.13
CA ALA A 135 -16.36 -26.78 -26.77
C ALA A 135 -15.51 -26.35 -27.98
N GLY A 136 -14.41 -25.64 -27.74
CA GLY A 136 -13.47 -25.13 -28.75
C GLY A 136 -12.23 -24.55 -28.07
N PRO A 137 -11.05 -24.57 -28.71
CA PRO A 137 -9.81 -24.86 -27.98
C PRO A 137 -9.08 -23.66 -27.36
N GLU A 138 -8.22 -24.05 -26.42
CA GLU A 138 -7.17 -23.31 -25.73
C GLU A 138 -6.10 -22.77 -26.70
N PRO A 139 -5.68 -21.49 -26.60
CA PRO A 139 -4.52 -20.96 -27.31
C PRO A 139 -3.23 -21.07 -26.47
N GLU A 140 -2.19 -21.67 -27.05
CA GLU A 140 -0.84 -21.70 -26.48
C GLU A 140 -0.19 -20.30 -26.45
N PRO A 141 0.65 -19.98 -25.45
CA PRO A 141 1.43 -18.74 -25.44
C PRO A 141 2.78 -18.89 -26.15
N GLU A 142 3.00 -18.09 -27.21
CA GLU A 142 4.33 -17.89 -27.82
C GLU A 142 5.21 -16.90 -27.00
N PRO A 143 6.55 -16.95 -27.13
CA PRO A 143 7.48 -16.51 -26.08
C PRO A 143 7.85 -15.02 -26.07
N GLU A 144 8.26 -14.52 -24.88
CA GLU A 144 8.89 -13.21 -24.69
C GLU A 144 10.36 -13.20 -25.19
N PRO A 145 10.84 -12.11 -25.83
CA PRO A 145 12.25 -11.95 -26.18
C PRO A 145 13.10 -11.36 -25.03
N GLU A 146 14.24 -11.99 -24.75
CA GLU A 146 15.29 -11.48 -23.84
C GLU A 146 16.16 -10.39 -24.49
N PRO A 147 16.66 -9.42 -23.70
CA PRO A 147 17.88 -8.67 -24.02
C PRO A 147 19.04 -9.02 -23.05
N GLU A 148 20.18 -9.47 -23.60
CA GLU A 148 21.43 -9.66 -22.85
C GLU A 148 22.23 -8.33 -22.66
N PRO A 149 23.55 -8.28 -22.29
CA PRO A 149 23.92 -7.55 -21.07
C PRO A 149 24.81 -6.33 -21.33
N ASN A 150 24.71 -5.32 -20.46
CA ASN A 150 25.54 -4.13 -20.60
C ASN A 150 26.98 -4.33 -20.08
N THR A 151 27.95 -3.85 -20.85
CA THR A 151 29.37 -4.24 -20.72
C THR A 151 30.17 -3.30 -19.80
N LYS A 152 31.07 -3.90 -18.99
CA LYS A 152 32.30 -3.39 -18.33
C LYS A 152 32.64 -1.88 -18.45
N THR A 153 33.14 -1.27 -17.36
CA THR A 153 34.61 -1.07 -17.11
C THR A 153 34.91 -0.16 -15.90
N ASN A 154 35.99 -0.50 -15.17
CA ASN A 154 36.78 0.23 -14.14
C ASN A 154 36.81 1.79 -14.25
N SER A 155 37.02 2.57 -13.17
CA SER A 155 38.31 2.60 -12.46
C SER A 155 38.38 3.45 -11.16
N LEU A 156 39.18 2.92 -10.21
CA LEU A 156 40.19 3.58 -9.37
C LEU A 156 39.85 4.78 -8.45
N VAL A 157 40.02 4.51 -7.14
CA VAL A 157 40.42 5.45 -6.07
C VAL A 157 41.94 5.75 -6.16
N PRO A 158 42.55 6.78 -5.48
CA PRO A 158 42.89 6.67 -4.04
C PRO A 158 43.03 7.99 -3.21
N SER A 159 43.32 7.83 -1.90
CA SER A 159 43.93 8.78 -0.92
C SER A 159 43.10 10.00 -0.43
N ALA A 160 42.80 10.21 0.87
CA ALA A 160 43.67 10.45 2.08
C ALA A 160 44.00 11.96 2.29
N LEU A 161 44.12 12.56 3.49
CA LEU A 161 43.80 12.26 4.90
C LEU A 161 43.98 13.57 5.74
N SER A 162 43.22 13.80 6.83
CA SER A 162 43.40 14.86 7.87
C SER A 162 43.28 16.34 7.40
N THR A 163 42.92 17.34 8.22
CA THR A 163 43.28 17.61 9.64
C THR A 163 42.20 18.44 10.37
N GLN A 164 42.15 18.38 11.70
CA GLN A 164 41.29 19.22 12.56
C GLN A 164 42.01 20.51 12.99
N ILE A 165 41.34 21.67 12.98
CA ILE A 165 41.67 22.86 13.79
C ILE A 165 40.35 23.47 14.30
N VAL A 166 40.39 24.03 15.51
CA VAL A 166 39.24 24.60 16.24
C VAL A 166 39.24 26.13 16.27
N ASP A 167 38.00 26.65 16.32
CA ASP A 167 37.56 27.91 16.94
C ASP A 167 37.88 29.29 16.34
N GLU A 168 37.18 30.27 16.91
CA GLU A 168 37.13 31.73 16.68
C GLU A 168 36.24 32.23 15.54
N THR A 169 35.11 32.81 15.95
CA THR A 169 34.08 33.41 15.07
C THR A 169 34.18 34.94 15.11
N PRO A 170 34.19 35.61 13.94
CA PRO A 170 33.53 36.92 13.86
C PRO A 170 32.31 36.90 12.93
N LEU A 171 31.27 37.61 13.37
CA LEU A 171 29.98 37.77 12.71
C LEU A 171 30.11 38.35 11.29
N ILE A 172 29.88 37.53 10.27
CA ILE A 172 29.61 37.99 8.89
C ILE A 172 28.32 37.34 8.40
N LEU A 173 27.33 38.17 8.08
CA LEU A 173 26.08 37.76 7.43
C LEU A 173 26.41 37.07 6.09
N LYS A 174 26.33 35.74 6.05
CA LYS A 174 26.35 34.97 4.81
C LYS A 174 24.93 34.51 4.45
N SER A 175 24.59 34.80 3.20
CA SER A 175 23.34 34.46 2.50
C SER A 175 22.90 33.01 2.77
N PRO A 176 21.58 32.72 2.90
CA PRO A 176 21.10 31.41 3.34
C PRO A 176 21.43 30.31 2.31
N GLU A 177 22.46 29.53 2.61
CA GLU A 177 22.81 28.34 1.83
C GLU A 177 21.65 27.33 1.83
N LYS A 178 21.35 26.81 0.63
CA LYS A 178 20.20 25.93 0.37
C LYS A 178 20.36 24.59 1.12
N ARG A 179 19.83 24.51 2.34
CA ARG A 179 19.75 23.27 3.12
C ARG A 179 19.07 22.18 2.28
N LYS A 180 19.75 21.03 2.11
CA LYS A 180 19.16 19.84 1.48
C LYS A 180 18.08 19.30 2.43
N LEU A 181 16.80 19.45 2.08
CA LEU A 181 15.71 18.92 2.90
C LEU A 181 15.86 17.41 3.07
N THR A 182 15.65 16.96 4.31
CA THR A 182 15.62 15.55 4.67
C THR A 182 14.22 14.96 4.49
N PRO A 183 14.07 13.63 4.38
CA PRO A 183 12.75 12.99 4.38
C PRO A 183 11.88 13.33 5.60
N ASP A 184 12.50 13.55 6.76
CA ASP A 184 11.79 13.91 7.98
C ASP A 184 11.25 15.36 7.93
N ASP A 185 11.90 16.27 7.19
CA ASP A 185 11.39 17.63 6.94
C ASP A 185 10.09 17.61 6.12
N TYR A 186 9.99 16.80 5.06
CA TYR A 186 8.76 16.66 4.27
C TYR A 186 7.58 16.11 5.11
N VAL A 187 7.87 15.26 6.10
CA VAL A 187 6.86 14.79 7.06
C VAL A 187 6.43 15.92 8.00
N ASN A 188 7.35 16.77 8.44
CA ASN A 188 7.02 17.95 9.24
C ASN A 188 6.18 18.95 8.45
N PHE A 189 6.54 19.25 7.20
CA PHE A 189 5.75 20.10 6.29
C PHE A 189 4.33 19.54 6.08
N TRP A 190 4.19 18.24 5.80
CA TRP A 190 2.86 17.62 5.74
C TRP A 190 2.09 17.79 7.06
N ASN A 191 2.72 17.48 8.20
CA ASN A 191 2.06 17.56 9.50
C ASN A 191 1.60 18.97 9.89
N GLN A 192 2.28 20.00 9.39
CA GLN A 192 1.91 21.40 9.53
C GLN A 192 0.75 21.77 8.60
N GLU A 193 0.85 21.45 7.31
CA GLU A 193 -0.08 21.93 6.27
C GLU A 193 -1.26 20.98 5.97
N ARG A 194 -1.32 19.80 6.59
CA ARG A 194 -2.36 18.75 6.36
C ARG A 194 -3.81 19.21 6.58
N GLY A 195 -4.03 20.29 7.33
CA GLY A 195 -5.36 20.67 7.83
C GLY A 195 -6.10 19.51 8.52
N THR A 196 -7.18 19.04 7.89
CA THR A 196 -8.05 17.96 8.40
C THR A 196 -7.61 16.54 7.98
N LEU A 197 -6.60 16.40 7.11
CA LEU A 197 -6.09 15.11 6.62
C LEU A 197 -5.19 14.42 7.66
N ALA A 198 -5.00 13.10 7.58
CA ALA A 198 -4.33 12.32 8.63
C ALA A 198 -2.88 12.78 8.95
N LYS A 199 -2.54 12.84 10.25
CA LYS A 199 -1.18 13.16 10.74
C LYS A 199 -0.26 11.96 10.59
N VAL A 200 0.99 12.20 10.18
CA VAL A 200 2.05 11.19 10.16
C VAL A 200 2.81 11.21 11.48
N ILE A 201 2.90 10.07 12.16
CA ILE A 201 3.69 9.93 13.39
C ILE A 201 5.16 9.74 13.04
N LEU A 202 6.04 10.45 13.76
CA LEU A 202 7.49 10.27 13.72
C LEU A 202 7.95 9.30 14.83
N PRO A 203 9.04 8.53 14.63
CA PRO A 203 9.84 8.45 13.41
C PRO A 203 9.13 7.66 12.29
N ILE A 204 9.25 8.12 11.04
CA ILE A 204 8.67 7.38 9.91
C ILE A 204 9.44 6.10 9.59
N SER A 205 8.71 5.10 9.07
CA SER A 205 9.25 3.78 8.74
C SER A 205 10.37 3.84 7.69
N LYS A 206 11.26 2.83 7.69
CA LYS A 206 12.34 2.71 6.69
C LYS A 206 11.81 2.71 5.25
N SER A 207 10.65 2.10 5.01
CA SER A 207 9.97 2.12 3.69
C SER A 207 9.53 3.52 3.29
N ARG A 208 8.88 4.27 4.21
CA ARG A 208 8.45 5.66 3.97
C ARG A 208 9.65 6.58 3.72
N LYS A 209 10.76 6.40 4.44
CA LYS A 209 12.04 7.11 4.19
C LYS A 209 12.64 6.78 2.83
N ALA A 210 12.60 5.51 2.41
CA ALA A 210 13.11 5.09 1.10
C ALA A 210 12.29 5.72 -0.04
N LYS A 211 10.95 5.62 0.01
CA LYS A 211 10.04 6.26 -0.97
C LYS A 211 10.31 7.76 -1.09
N LEU A 212 10.31 8.51 0.01
CA LEU A 212 10.65 9.94 0.02
C LEU A 212 12.03 10.23 -0.58
N LYS A 213 13.07 9.46 -0.24
CA LYS A 213 14.41 9.64 -0.80
C LYS A 213 14.42 9.44 -2.32
N THR A 214 13.70 8.44 -2.82
CA THR A 214 13.51 8.24 -4.27
C THR A 214 12.81 9.46 -4.89
N ARG A 215 11.68 9.93 -4.34
CA ARG A 215 10.95 11.09 -4.90
C ARG A 215 11.78 12.37 -4.88
N ILE A 216 12.53 12.66 -3.81
CA ILE A 216 13.46 13.79 -3.74
C ILE A 216 14.53 13.67 -4.84
N SER A 217 15.02 12.46 -5.11
CA SER A 217 15.96 12.19 -6.21
C SER A 217 15.33 12.29 -7.61
N SER A 218 14.05 11.93 -7.77
CA SER A 218 13.27 12.06 -9.01
C SER A 218 12.86 13.50 -9.32
N GLY A 219 13.17 14.48 -8.46
CA GLY A 219 12.83 15.89 -8.66
C GLY A 219 11.63 16.42 -7.87
N LEU A 220 11.21 15.74 -6.79
CA LEU A 220 10.24 16.29 -5.85
C LEU A 220 10.82 17.51 -5.12
N THR A 221 10.45 18.72 -5.55
CA THR A 221 10.81 19.96 -4.87
C THR A 221 9.87 20.26 -3.70
N PRO A 222 10.30 21.04 -2.69
CA PRO A 222 9.43 21.49 -1.61
C PRO A 222 8.26 22.34 -2.14
N THR A 223 8.51 23.11 -3.20
CA THR A 223 7.50 23.93 -3.88
C THR A 223 6.40 23.08 -4.48
N LYS A 224 6.73 22.07 -5.31
CA LYS A 224 5.74 21.11 -5.86
C LYS A 224 4.93 20.43 -4.75
N PHE A 225 5.58 20.08 -3.64
CA PHE A 225 4.91 19.44 -2.51
C PHE A 225 3.91 20.38 -1.82
N LYS A 226 4.26 21.66 -1.65
CA LYS A 226 3.39 22.70 -1.09
C LYS A 226 2.19 23.00 -2.02
N GLU A 227 2.44 23.20 -3.31
CA GLU A 227 1.41 23.41 -4.33
C GLU A 227 0.41 22.24 -4.36
N ALA A 228 0.88 21.00 -4.21
CA ALA A 228 0.01 19.84 -4.15
C ALA A 228 -0.88 19.82 -2.89
N ILE A 229 -0.38 20.25 -1.73
CA ILE A 229 -1.18 20.36 -0.50
C ILE A 229 -2.22 21.48 -0.63
N GLU A 230 -1.84 22.64 -1.16
CA GLU A 230 -2.79 23.73 -1.43
C GLU A 230 -3.89 23.26 -2.40
N LYS A 231 -3.51 22.58 -3.48
CA LYS A 231 -4.44 21.99 -4.45
C LYS A 231 -5.40 20.99 -3.78
N ILE A 232 -4.91 20.10 -2.92
CA ILE A 232 -5.76 19.16 -2.15
C ILE A 232 -6.83 19.90 -1.35
N HIS A 233 -6.50 21.02 -0.69
CA HIS A 233 -7.48 21.81 0.07
C HIS A 233 -8.53 22.49 -0.83
N THR A 234 -8.18 22.80 -2.09
CA THR A 234 -9.14 23.34 -3.08
C THR A 234 -10.01 22.28 -3.77
N THR A 235 -9.66 20.99 -3.69
CA THR A 235 -10.31 19.90 -4.41
C THR A 235 -11.17 19.04 -3.46
N PRO A 236 -12.52 19.20 -3.41
CA PRO A 236 -13.38 18.51 -2.43
C PRO A 236 -13.27 16.99 -2.46
N TYR A 237 -13.04 16.42 -3.66
CA TYR A 237 -12.83 14.99 -3.86
C TYR A 237 -11.66 14.44 -3.02
N CYS A 238 -10.55 15.20 -2.92
CA CYS A 238 -9.36 14.83 -2.16
C CYS A 238 -9.56 14.92 -0.63
N LEU A 239 -10.56 15.69 -0.18
CA LEU A 239 -10.93 15.84 1.23
C LEU A 239 -12.03 14.85 1.68
N GLY A 240 -12.55 14.02 0.78
CA GLY A 240 -13.60 13.03 1.08
C GLY A 240 -14.98 13.33 0.51
N ASP A 241 -15.16 14.33 -0.35
CA ASP A 241 -16.44 14.53 -1.07
C ASP A 241 -16.54 13.61 -2.30
N ASN A 242 -16.60 12.30 -2.00
CA ASN A 242 -16.81 11.24 -2.97
C ASN A 242 -17.61 10.10 -2.34
N ASN A 243 -18.14 9.19 -3.18
CA ASN A 243 -19.06 8.12 -2.76
C ASN A 243 -18.52 7.24 -1.61
N ASN A 244 -17.20 7.13 -1.48
CA ASN A 244 -16.53 6.20 -0.58
C ASN A 244 -15.79 6.92 0.56
N GLY A 245 -15.97 8.24 0.71
CA GLY A 245 -15.29 9.06 1.72
C GLY A 245 -13.76 9.11 1.61
N TRP A 246 -13.18 8.69 0.48
CA TRP A 246 -11.73 8.57 0.29
C TRP A 246 -11.04 9.93 0.45
N ARG A 247 -9.96 9.99 1.23
CA ARG A 247 -9.17 11.20 1.42
C ARG A 247 -7.72 10.96 1.04
N VAL A 248 -7.06 11.99 0.51
CA VAL A 248 -5.61 11.96 0.30
C VAL A 248 -4.91 11.81 1.66
N ASN A 249 -3.94 10.91 1.71
CA ASN A 249 -3.04 10.74 2.85
C ASN A 249 -1.58 10.86 2.39
N PHE A 250 -0.66 10.94 3.35
CA PHE A 250 0.76 11.11 3.05
C PHE A 250 1.35 9.97 2.23
N ASP A 251 0.95 8.72 2.52
CA ASP A 251 1.46 7.55 1.80
C ASP A 251 1.07 7.59 0.33
N PHE A 252 -0.17 7.97 0.00
CA PHE A 252 -0.62 8.19 -1.37
C PHE A 252 0.23 9.23 -2.12
N LEU A 253 0.58 10.35 -1.48
CA LEU A 253 1.39 11.42 -2.10
C LEU A 253 2.80 10.96 -2.47
N ILE A 254 3.39 10.06 -1.70
CA ILE A 254 4.77 9.58 -1.93
C ILE A 254 4.83 8.25 -2.69
N GLU A 255 3.69 7.56 -2.85
CA GLU A 255 3.61 6.21 -3.41
C GLU A 255 4.27 6.14 -4.78
N ASN A 256 3.89 7.06 -5.67
CA ASN A 256 4.35 7.17 -7.06
C ASN A 256 4.80 8.60 -7.37
N ASP A 257 5.70 8.73 -8.35
CA ASP A 257 6.19 10.01 -8.88
C ASP A 257 5.03 10.86 -9.45
N ASP A 258 4.06 10.19 -10.08
CA ASP A 258 2.96 10.81 -10.81
C ASP A 258 1.78 11.27 -9.95
N ASN A 259 1.68 10.87 -8.67
CA ASN A 259 0.51 11.19 -7.84
C ASN A 259 0.43 12.68 -7.50
N ILE A 260 1.57 13.33 -7.32
CA ILE A 260 1.67 14.78 -7.12
C ILE A 260 1.31 15.51 -8.42
N ASP A 261 1.86 15.09 -9.56
CA ASP A 261 1.56 15.71 -10.85
C ASP A 261 0.09 15.50 -11.28
N LYS A 262 -0.55 14.37 -10.92
CA LYS A 262 -2.01 14.14 -11.10
C LYS A 262 -2.89 15.07 -10.26
N ILE A 263 -2.44 15.42 -9.05
CA ILE A 263 -3.15 16.38 -8.19
C ILE A 263 -3.03 17.78 -8.79
N LEU A 264 -1.81 18.20 -9.14
CA LEU A 264 -1.55 19.51 -9.76
C LEU A 264 -2.26 19.66 -11.11
N GLY A 265 -2.27 18.60 -11.92
CA GLY A 265 -2.97 18.53 -13.22
C GLY A 265 -4.50 18.44 -13.13
N GLY A 266 -5.08 18.40 -11.93
CA GLY A 266 -6.54 18.46 -11.75
C GLY A 266 -7.29 17.16 -12.04
N ASN A 267 -6.63 15.99 -12.10
CA ASN A 267 -7.31 14.70 -12.35
C ASN A 267 -8.37 14.33 -11.29
N TYR A 268 -8.34 15.03 -10.14
CA TYR A 268 -9.28 14.90 -9.04
C TYR A 268 -10.27 16.07 -8.93
N ASP A 269 -10.18 17.09 -9.80
CA ASP A 269 -11.10 18.22 -9.84
C ASP A 269 -12.45 17.76 -10.41
N ARG A 270 -13.31 17.30 -9.50
CA ARG A 270 -14.65 16.81 -9.79
C ARG A 270 -15.66 17.74 -9.13
N PRO A 271 -16.84 17.97 -9.75
CA PRO A 271 -17.90 18.75 -9.12
C PRO A 271 -18.29 18.10 -7.79
N SER A 272 -18.41 18.92 -6.74
CA SER A 272 -18.81 18.45 -5.42
C SER A 272 -20.21 17.84 -5.48
N LYS A 273 -20.41 16.72 -4.78
CA LYS A 273 -21.73 16.07 -4.71
C LYS A 273 -22.64 16.73 -3.68
N LYS A 274 -22.08 17.46 -2.72
CA LYS A 274 -22.84 18.27 -1.77
C LYS A 274 -23.08 19.66 -2.35
N PRO A 275 -24.27 20.26 -2.14
CA PRO A 275 -24.48 21.67 -2.46
C PRO A 275 -23.46 22.49 -1.67
N THR A 276 -22.68 23.28 -2.38
CA THR A 276 -21.53 24.00 -1.84
C THR A 276 -21.96 25.00 -0.78
N VAL A 277 -21.75 24.67 0.51
CA VAL A 277 -21.72 25.67 1.57
C VAL A 277 -20.48 26.51 1.33
N ALA A 278 -20.65 27.64 0.66
CA ALA A 278 -19.55 28.39 0.09
C ALA A 278 -18.69 29.07 1.16
N ARG A 279 -17.37 28.99 0.97
CA ARG A 279 -16.38 30.00 1.37
C ARG A 279 -16.47 30.53 2.81
N GLU A 280 -15.84 29.84 3.76
CA GLU A 280 -15.53 30.48 5.07
C GLU A 280 -14.11 30.23 5.62
N PHE A 281 -13.31 29.32 5.03
CA PHE A 281 -11.94 29.03 5.47
C PHE A 281 -10.83 29.64 4.60
N MET A 282 -11.10 30.78 3.97
CA MET A 282 -10.04 31.58 3.33
C MET A 282 -10.14 33.05 3.79
N LYS A 283 -9.76 33.29 5.04
CA LYS A 283 -9.31 34.63 5.44
C LYS A 283 -8.01 34.90 4.68
N PRO A 284 -7.89 35.99 3.89
CA PRO A 284 -6.62 36.34 3.29
C PRO A 284 -5.61 36.62 4.40
N PHE A 285 -4.40 36.08 4.28
CA PHE A 285 -3.28 36.49 5.10
C PHE A 285 -2.93 37.92 4.67
N SER A 286 -3.52 38.90 5.35
CA SER A 286 -3.31 40.32 5.07
C SER A 286 -1.83 40.63 5.23
N ALA A 287 -1.24 41.27 4.21
CA ALA A 287 0.10 41.77 4.29
C ALA A 287 0.21 42.82 5.40
N VAL A 288 0.99 42.53 6.44
CA VAL A 288 1.46 43.57 7.37
C VAL A 288 2.73 44.14 6.78
N ALA A 289 2.56 45.20 5.99
CA ALA A 289 3.64 46.10 5.60
C ALA A 289 3.53 47.38 6.45
N ARG A 290 4.38 47.48 7.48
CA ARG A 290 5.00 48.70 8.03
C ARG A 290 5.90 48.35 9.19
#